data_AF-A0A2N0XP12-F1
#
_entry.id   AF-A0A2N0XP12-F1
#
_cell.length_a   1.000
_cell.length_b   1.000
_cell.length_c   1.000
_cell.angle_alpha   90.00
_cell.angle_beta   90.00
_cell.angle_gamma   90.00
#
_symmetry.space_group_name_H-M   'P 1'
#
loop_
_entity.id
_entity.type
_entity.pdbx_description
1 polymer ?
#
loop_
_entity_poly.entity_id
_entity_poly.type
_entity_poly.pdbx_seq_one_letter_code
_entity_poly.pdbx_strand_id
1 'polypeptide(L)'
;MLVCDIDRQRLDKLASKLCEHRNQGLPIEHGKAHFEVLESGVLFTKSFFKLDSGHPDYSKDVAKVEFDPDEHTWQLFVNKRQKESLSKVWHPHPVVPHSRDLSQVFSVIESDQENCIWY
;
A
#
# COMPACT_ATOMS: atom_id res chain seq x y z
N MET A 1 -6.39 17.81 -0.83
CA MET A 1 -7.53 17.85 -1.77
C MET A 1 -8.17 16.47 -1.77
N LEU A 2 -9.48 16.37 -1.92
CA LEU A 2 -10.23 15.10 -1.83
C LEU A 2 -10.23 14.38 -3.19
N VAL A 3 -9.99 13.06 -3.18
CA VAL A 3 -10.19 12.20 -4.34
C VAL A 3 -11.69 12.17 -4.67
N CYS A 4 -12.05 12.27 -5.96
CA CYS A 4 -13.45 12.20 -6.37
C CYS A 4 -14.07 10.82 -6.10
N ASP A 5 -15.39 10.74 -5.95
CA ASP A 5 -16.06 9.48 -5.60
C ASP A 5 -15.79 8.34 -6.58
N ILE A 6 -15.67 8.65 -7.87
CA ILE A 6 -15.38 7.67 -8.92
C ILE A 6 -14.00 7.06 -8.69
N ASP A 7 -12.98 7.88 -8.47
CA ASP A 7 -11.63 7.40 -8.22
C ASP A 7 -11.51 6.70 -6.86
N ARG A 8 -12.29 7.13 -5.85
CA ARG A 8 -12.37 6.45 -4.56
C ARG A 8 -12.89 5.02 -4.69
N GLN A 9 -13.94 4.81 -5.49
CA GLN A 9 -14.46 3.48 -5.80
C GLN A 9 -13.45 2.63 -6.58
N ARG A 10 -12.70 3.25 -7.49
CA ARG A 10 -11.63 2.56 -8.24
C ARG A 10 -10.49 2.14 -7.31
N LEU A 11 -10.04 3.01 -6.41
CA LEU A 11 -9.03 2.72 -5.40
C LEU A 11 -9.43 1.52 -4.54
N ASP A 12 -10.65 1.55 -4.00
CA ASP A 12 -11.19 0.48 -3.16
C ASP A 12 -11.17 -0.87 -3.90
N LYS A 13 -11.72 -0.90 -5.11
CA LYS A 13 -11.80 -2.13 -5.92
C LYS A 13 -10.41 -2.68 -6.27
N LEU A 14 -9.48 -1.82 -6.66
CA LEU A 14 -8.11 -2.24 -7.01
C LEU A 14 -7.34 -2.70 -5.78
N ALA A 15 -7.49 -2.03 -4.63
CA ALA A 15 -6.81 -2.36 -3.39
C ALA A 15 -7.31 -3.65 -2.77
N SER A 16 -8.63 -3.86 -2.81
CA SER A 16 -9.26 -5.11 -2.42
C SER A 16 -8.68 -6.27 -3.24
N LYS A 17 -8.73 -6.19 -4.58
CA LYS A 17 -8.21 -7.23 -5.46
C LYS A 17 -6.73 -7.52 -5.20
N LEU A 18 -5.91 -6.48 -5.08
CA LEU A 18 -4.47 -6.62 -4.80
C LEU A 18 -4.23 -7.36 -3.48
N CYS A 19 -4.92 -6.96 -2.41
CA CYS A 19 -4.74 -7.58 -1.10
C CYS A 19 -5.25 -9.02 -1.08
N GLU A 20 -6.39 -9.31 -1.71
CA GLU A 20 -6.89 -10.68 -1.89
C GLU A 20 -5.87 -11.56 -2.59
N HIS A 21 -5.31 -11.09 -3.70
CA HIS A 21 -4.34 -11.84 -4.51
C HIS A 21 -3.05 -12.10 -3.75
N ARG A 22 -2.50 -11.09 -3.05
CA ARG A 22 -1.30 -11.24 -2.22
C ARG A 22 -1.52 -12.14 -1.00
N ASN A 23 -2.72 -12.13 -0.43
CA ASN A 23 -3.03 -12.93 0.74
C ASN A 23 -3.40 -14.37 0.40
N GLN A 24 -3.73 -14.65 -0.87
CA GLN A 24 -4.07 -15.98 -1.37
C GLN A 24 -2.85 -16.89 -1.28
N GLY A 25 -2.99 -18.00 -0.54
CA GLY A 25 -1.90 -18.97 -0.38
C GLY A 25 -0.73 -18.54 0.50
N LEU A 26 -0.69 -17.28 0.97
CA LEU A 26 0.37 -16.78 1.85
C LEU A 26 0.11 -17.23 3.30
N PRO A 27 1.01 -17.96 3.97
CA PRO A 27 0.82 -18.33 5.37
C PRO A 27 0.80 -17.10 6.29
N ILE A 28 0.04 -17.17 7.38
CA ILE A 28 -0.18 -16.02 8.28
C ILE A 28 1.13 -15.49 8.91
N GLU A 29 2.12 -16.36 9.09
CA GLU A 29 3.46 -16.04 9.62
C GLU A 29 4.26 -15.08 8.73
N HIS A 30 3.94 -15.00 7.43
CA HIS A 30 4.59 -14.08 6.48
C HIS A 30 3.96 -12.67 6.48
N GLY A 31 2.90 -12.49 7.26
CA GLY A 31 2.10 -11.27 7.33
C GLY A 31 1.08 -11.17 6.20
N LYS A 32 -0.04 -10.49 6.47
CA LYS A 32 -1.13 -10.26 5.52
C LYS A 32 -1.14 -8.80 5.06
N ALA A 33 -1.45 -8.59 3.79
CA ALA A 33 -1.69 -7.29 3.19
C ALA A 33 -3.09 -6.79 3.56
N HIS A 34 -3.18 -5.52 3.94
CA HIS A 34 -4.41 -4.79 4.21
C HIS A 34 -4.33 -3.43 3.55
N PHE A 35 -5.47 -2.77 3.41
CA PHE A 35 -5.56 -1.42 2.88
C PHE A 35 -6.60 -0.60 3.62
N GLU A 36 -6.45 0.73 3.54
CA GLU A 36 -7.40 1.72 4.01
C GLU A 36 -7.53 2.82 2.96
N VAL A 37 -8.75 3.11 2.51
CA VAL A 37 -9.02 4.21 1.57
C VAL A 37 -9.12 5.51 2.34
N LEU A 38 -8.19 6.42 2.07
CA LEU A 38 -8.09 7.75 2.67
C LEU A 38 -8.76 8.80 1.78
N GLU A 39 -8.96 10.00 2.32
CA GLU A 39 -9.45 11.15 1.57
C GLU A 39 -8.54 11.53 0.38
N SER A 40 -7.22 11.33 0.53
CA SER A 40 -6.20 11.65 -0.47
C SER A 40 -5.81 10.46 -1.37
N GLY A 41 -6.27 9.24 -1.10
CA GLY A 41 -5.86 8.06 -1.85
C GLY A 41 -6.03 6.75 -1.06
N VAL A 42 -4.99 5.93 -0.97
CA VAL A 42 -5.03 4.62 -0.27
C VAL A 42 -3.73 4.35 0.47
N LEU A 43 -3.84 3.78 1.67
CA LEU A 43 -2.73 3.31 2.49
C LEU A 43 -2.71 1.79 2.50
N PHE A 44 -1.53 1.18 2.33
CA PHE A 44 -1.31 -0.25 2.44
C PHE A 44 -0.52 -0.58 3.70
N THR A 45 -0.92 -1.64 4.36
CA THR A 45 -0.36 -2.10 5.64
C THR A 45 -0.09 -3.60 5.59
N LYS A 46 1.05 -4.02 6.09
CA LYS A 46 1.40 -5.43 6.32
C LYS A 46 1.22 -5.75 7.80
N SER A 47 0.31 -6.66 8.12
CA SER A 47 -0.02 -7.09 9.48
C SER A 47 0.54 -8.46 9.79
N PHE A 48 1.25 -8.59 10.91
CA PHE A 48 1.86 -9.84 11.37
C PHE A 48 1.07 -10.38 12.56
N PHE A 49 0.86 -11.69 12.60
CA PHE A 49 0.06 -12.35 13.63
C PHE A 49 0.94 -13.30 14.42
N LYS A 50 0.69 -13.41 15.72
CA LYS A 50 1.28 -14.50 16.50
C LYS A 50 0.51 -15.78 16.20
N LEU A 51 1.24 -16.90 16.11
CA LEU A 51 0.65 -18.23 16.16
C LEU A 51 -0.24 -18.26 17.42
N ASP A 52 -1.53 -18.56 17.23
CA ASP A 52 -2.63 -18.56 18.22
C ASP A 52 -3.45 -17.28 18.42
N SER A 53 -3.16 -16.14 17.76
CA SER A 53 -4.01 -14.94 17.87
C SER A 53 -4.85 -14.65 16.62
N GLY A 54 -6.17 -14.50 16.79
CA GLY A 54 -7.07 -13.95 15.75
C GLY A 54 -6.85 -12.46 15.48
N HIS A 55 -5.97 -11.80 16.24
CA HIS A 55 -5.60 -10.39 16.11
C HIS A 55 -4.13 -10.24 15.67
N PRO A 56 -3.81 -9.20 14.88
CA PRO A 56 -2.43 -8.92 14.51
C PRO A 56 -1.62 -8.50 15.75
N ASP A 57 -0.42 -9.06 15.88
CA ASP A 57 0.55 -8.73 16.92
C ASP A 57 1.14 -7.33 16.70
N TYR A 58 1.47 -7.03 15.43
CA TYR A 58 1.82 -5.69 15.01
C TYR A 58 1.58 -5.49 13.51
N SER A 59 1.41 -4.24 13.12
CA SER A 59 1.23 -3.84 11.72
C SER A 59 2.25 -2.79 11.31
N LYS A 60 2.60 -2.78 10.03
CA LYS A 60 3.52 -1.82 9.42
C LYS A 60 2.87 -1.25 8.18
N ASP A 61 2.73 0.06 8.11
CA ASP A 61 2.39 0.72 6.87
C ASP A 61 3.56 0.58 5.90
N VAL A 62 3.29 0.16 4.68
CA VAL A 62 4.32 -0.23 3.70
C VAL A 62 4.34 0.67 2.48
N ALA A 63 3.17 1.07 1.99
CA ALA A 63 3.03 1.96 0.84
C ALA A 63 1.80 2.84 0.99
N LYS A 64 1.82 4.02 0.38
CA LYS A 64 0.62 4.83 0.20
C LYS A 64 0.60 5.39 -1.22
N VAL A 65 -0.60 5.49 -1.78
CA VAL A 65 -0.86 6.17 -3.05
C VAL A 65 -1.66 7.42 -2.73
N GLU A 66 -1.22 8.56 -3.24
CA GLU A 66 -1.89 9.85 -3.05
C GLU A 66 -2.14 10.52 -4.40
N PHE A 67 -3.28 11.17 -4.55
CA PHE A 67 -3.56 11.97 -5.74
C PHE A 67 -2.95 13.36 -5.61
N ASP A 68 -2.10 13.72 -6.57
CA ASP A 68 -1.59 15.06 -6.77
C ASP A 68 -2.52 15.80 -7.76
N PRO A 69 -3.27 16.80 -7.28
CA PRO A 69 -4.21 17.54 -8.12
C PRO A 69 -3.54 18.60 -9.01
N ASP A 70 -2.34 19.07 -8.65
CA ASP A 70 -1.62 20.11 -9.37
C ASP A 70 -1.01 19.51 -10.66
N GLU A 71 -0.44 18.32 -10.54
CA GLU A 71 0.15 17.56 -11.65
C GLU A 71 -0.85 16.60 -12.32
N HIS A 72 -2.01 16.38 -11.69
CA HIS A 72 -3.02 15.40 -12.09
C HIS A 72 -2.42 13.98 -12.19
N THR A 73 -1.70 13.56 -11.17
CA THR A 73 -0.98 12.28 -11.12
C THR A 73 -1.20 11.55 -9.79
N TRP A 74 -1.09 10.24 -9.82
CA TRP A 74 -1.01 9.41 -8.61
C TRP A 74 0.44 9.26 -8.20
N GLN A 75 0.74 9.65 -6.97
CA GLN A 75 2.05 9.55 -6.35
C GLN A 75 2.12 8.27 -5.52
N LEU A 76 3.20 7.49 -5.67
CA LEU A 76 3.44 6.27 -4.92
C LEU A 76 4.60 6.51 -3.94
N PHE A 77 4.31 6.30 -2.66
CA PHE A 77 5.28 6.39 -1.59
C PHE A 77 5.46 5.03 -0.90
N VAL A 78 6.69 4.76 -0.50
CA VAL A 78 7.10 3.57 0.24
C VAL A 78 7.60 3.99 1.62
N ASN A 79 7.16 3.28 2.65
CA ASN A 79 7.61 3.54 4.02
C ASN A 79 8.90 2.77 4.30
N LYS A 80 10.04 3.47 4.26
CA LYS A 80 11.31 2.88 4.69
C LYS A 80 11.44 3.03 6.20
N ARG A 81 10.76 2.15 6.94
CA ARG A 81 10.94 2.09 8.40
C ARG A 81 12.36 1.61 8.71
N GLN A 82 13.16 2.45 9.35
CA GLN A 82 14.41 1.99 9.98
C GLN A 82 14.05 1.12 11.19
N LYS A 83 14.75 -0.02 11.37
CA LYS A 83 14.45 -1.08 12.36
C LYS A 83 14.18 -0.57 13.78
N GLU A 84 14.68 0.60 14.14
CA GLU A 84 14.63 1.17 15.50
C GLU A 84 13.73 2.42 15.62
N SER A 85 13.17 2.93 14.52
CA SER A 85 12.35 4.15 14.57
C SER A 85 10.85 3.86 14.55
N LEU A 86 10.12 4.53 15.44
CA LEU A 86 8.67 4.62 15.42
C LEU A 86 8.16 5.62 14.36
N SER A 87 9.03 6.46 13.79
CA SER A 87 8.63 7.42 12.77
C SER A 87 8.45 6.76 11.40
N LYS A 88 7.33 7.07 10.73
CA LYS A 88 7.08 6.71 9.34
C LYS A 88 7.93 7.64 8.47
N VAL A 89 8.76 7.07 7.59
CA VAL A 89 9.57 7.84 6.65
C VAL A 89 9.14 7.45 5.24
N TRP A 90 8.32 8.31 4.65
CA TRP A 90 7.76 8.12 3.32
C TRP A 90 8.74 8.63 2.26
N HIS A 91 9.09 7.76 1.32
CA HIS A 91 9.90 8.12 0.17
C HIS A 91 9.14 7.81 -1.12
N PRO A 92 9.32 8.61 -2.18
CA PRO A 92 8.83 8.23 -3.49
C PRO A 92 9.37 6.86 -3.88
N HIS A 93 8.54 6.06 -4.54
CA HIS A 93 8.95 4.77 -5.03
C HIS A 93 10.10 4.90 -6.05
N PRO A 94 11.12 4.03 -6.02
CA PRO A 94 12.40 4.26 -6.71
C PRO A 94 12.30 4.25 -8.24
N VAL A 95 11.37 3.48 -8.82
CA VAL A 95 11.23 3.35 -10.28
C VAL A 95 9.99 4.08 -10.79
N VAL A 96 8.84 3.85 -10.16
CA VAL A 96 7.56 4.51 -10.48
C VAL A 96 7.11 5.40 -9.32
N PRO A 97 7.71 6.59 -9.12
CA PRO A 97 7.32 7.51 -8.06
C PRO A 97 5.93 8.12 -8.30
N HIS A 98 5.51 8.24 -9.56
CA HIS A 98 4.20 8.74 -9.94
C HIS A 98 3.72 8.22 -11.30
N SER A 99 2.42 8.20 -11.53
CA SER A 99 1.82 7.91 -12.83
C SER A 99 0.44 8.55 -12.98
N ARG A 100 0.01 8.85 -14.21
CA ARG A 100 -1.38 9.23 -14.52
C ARG A 100 -2.31 8.03 -14.52
N ASP A 101 -1.78 6.83 -14.77
CA ASP A 101 -2.57 5.60 -14.78
C ASP A 101 -2.51 4.91 -13.42
N LEU A 102 -3.66 4.89 -12.75
CA LEU A 102 -3.82 4.22 -11.46
C LEU A 102 -3.52 2.72 -11.55
N SER A 103 -3.86 2.08 -12.68
CA SER A 103 -3.65 0.64 -12.87
C SER A 103 -2.16 0.28 -12.88
N GLN A 104 -1.33 1.11 -13.51
CA GLN A 104 0.12 0.99 -13.48
C GLN A 104 0.66 1.09 -12.04
N VAL A 105 0.21 2.07 -11.25
CA VAL A 105 0.62 2.22 -9.85
C VAL A 105 0.32 0.95 -9.04
N PHE A 106 -0.89 0.41 -9.19
CA PHE A 106 -1.28 -0.82 -8.51
C PHE A 106 -0.50 -2.06 -8.96
N SER A 107 -0.18 -2.15 -10.25
CA SER A 107 0.64 -3.26 -10.78
C SER A 107 2.06 -3.24 -10.20
N VAL A 108 2.63 -2.05 -10.00
CA VAL A 108 3.93 -1.87 -9.34
C VAL A 108 3.85 -2.32 -7.88
N ILE A 109 2.80 -1.92 -7.14
CA ILE A 109 2.62 -2.34 -5.75
C ILE A 109 2.41 -3.86 -5.64
N GLU A 110 1.63 -4.46 -6.54
CA GLU A 110 1.34 -5.88 -6.51
C GLU A 110 2.59 -6.71 -6.77
N SER A 111 3.34 -6.36 -7.82
CA SER A 111 4.53 -7.09 -8.24
C SER A 111 5.73 -6.85 -7.34
N ASP A 112 5.92 -5.63 -6.82
CA ASP A 112 7.01 -5.21 -5.93
C ASP A 112 8.37 -5.79 -6.37
N GLN A 113 8.72 -5.63 -7.65
CA GLN A 113 9.92 -6.25 -8.24
C GLN A 113 11.21 -5.78 -7.53
N GLU A 114 11.20 -4.55 -7.04
CA GLU A 114 12.28 -3.95 -6.27
C GLU A 114 12.35 -4.41 -4.80
N ASN A 115 11.41 -5.25 -4.35
CA ASN A 115 11.32 -5.78 -2.99
C ASN A 115 11.40 -4.68 -1.92
N CYS A 116 10.69 -3.57 -2.16
CA CYS A 116 10.79 -2.39 -1.32
C CYS A 116 9.50 -2.10 -0.55
N ILE A 117 8.38 -2.72 -0.91
CA ILE A 117 7.08 -2.51 -0.29
C ILE A 117 6.78 -3.62 0.72
N TRP A 118 6.79 -4.88 0.30
CA TRP A 118 6.23 -5.97 1.09
C TRP A 118 7.26 -6.81 1.84
N TYR A 119 8.53 -6.39 1.88
CA TYR A 119 9.59 -7.08 2.61
C TYR A 119 9.37 -7.02 4.13
#